data_AF-A0AB38GIC2-F1
#
_entry.id   AF-A0AB38GIC2-F1
#
_cell.length_a   1.000
_cell.length_b   1.000
_cell.length_c   1.000
_cell.angle_alpha   90.00
_cell.angle_beta   90.00
_cell.angle_gamma   90.00
#
_symmetry.space_group_name_H-M   'P 1'
#
loop_
_entity.id
_entity.type
_entity.pdbx_description
1 polymer ?
#
loop_
_entity_poly.entity_id
_entity_poly.type
_entity_poly.pdbx_seq_one_letter_code
_entity_poly.pdbx_strand_id
1 'polypeptide(L)'
;MEFKEIIKGAIFHTVGTNAKTYLKRFKDKYSKFNSFYTSPNSKINNNINVMNENDKIIDVFTSDATYDQFCLVLTAFGYIKNVNGNWKIINKELSTKQIADNIFSKSLNKNVSIYRQSKIITLLVNLNIINESNYQDFKLKGKRTNQVKIKNLKAEVSPWEKDVCLDAELITYCLKKIENYEFIKKEK
;
A
#
# COMPACT_ATOMS: atom_id res chain seq x y z
N MET A 1 -24.29 -9.44 -6.16
CA MET A 1 -23.96 -9.02 -4.79
C MET A 1 -23.47 -7.58 -4.88
N GLU A 2 -24.11 -6.63 -4.21
CA GLU A 2 -23.73 -5.21 -4.32
C GLU A 2 -22.40 -4.98 -3.57
N PHE A 3 -21.35 -4.49 -4.23
CA PHE A 3 -20.02 -4.20 -3.62
C PHE A 3 -20.13 -3.44 -2.29
N LYS A 4 -21.19 -2.65 -2.14
CA LYS A 4 -21.62 -1.99 -0.92
C LYS A 4 -21.58 -2.90 0.31
N GLU A 5 -22.18 -4.07 0.28
CA GLU A 5 -22.27 -4.96 1.46
C GLU A 5 -20.94 -5.67 1.76
N ILE A 6 -20.16 -5.98 0.73
CA ILE A 6 -18.83 -6.61 0.87
C ILE A 6 -17.89 -5.71 1.67
N ILE A 7 -17.84 -4.42 1.31
CA ILE A 7 -16.84 -3.46 1.80
C ILE A 7 -17.36 -2.64 2.97
N LYS A 8 -18.64 -2.80 3.31
CA LYS A 8 -19.29 -2.07 4.40
C LYS A 8 -18.50 -2.16 5.70
N GLY A 9 -18.15 -1.01 6.26
CA GLY A 9 -17.42 -0.94 7.54
C GLY A 9 -15.96 -1.37 7.46
N ALA A 10 -15.40 -1.59 6.27
CA ALA A 10 -14.00 -1.93 6.09
C ALA A 10 -13.10 -0.84 6.68
N ILE A 11 -12.05 -1.28 7.37
CA ILE A 11 -10.98 -0.40 7.86
C ILE A 11 -10.04 -0.10 6.71
N PHE A 12 -9.68 1.17 6.56
CA PHE A 12 -8.63 1.59 5.63
C PHE A 12 -7.69 2.58 6.30
N HIS A 13 -6.45 2.58 5.83
CA HIS A 13 -5.46 3.59 6.17
C HIS A 13 -5.61 4.77 5.22
N THR A 14 -5.75 5.99 5.75
CA THR A 14 -5.48 7.19 4.96
C THR A 14 -3.97 7.30 4.82
N VAL A 15 -3.42 6.87 3.69
CA VAL A 15 -1.96 6.94 3.51
C VAL A 15 -1.66 8.35 3.04
N GLY A 16 -0.88 9.09 3.83
CA GLY A 16 -0.29 10.35 3.38
C GLY A 16 0.45 10.10 2.07
N THR A 17 -0.20 10.50 0.98
CA THR A 17 0.28 10.71 -0.38
C THR A 17 1.79 10.48 -0.56
N ASN A 18 2.23 9.34 -1.10
CA ASN A 18 3.56 9.19 -1.73
C ASN A 18 3.86 7.83 -2.38
N ALA A 19 2.90 6.92 -2.59
CA ALA A 19 3.19 5.61 -3.20
C ALA A 19 3.99 5.70 -4.51
N LYS A 20 3.67 6.67 -5.39
CA LYS A 20 4.46 6.98 -6.59
C LYS A 20 5.92 7.32 -6.26
N THR A 21 6.13 8.23 -5.30
CA THR A 21 7.46 8.67 -4.85
C THR A 21 8.25 7.52 -4.26
N TYR A 22 7.62 6.67 -3.45
CA TYR A 22 8.26 5.51 -2.82
C TYR A 22 8.66 4.45 -3.84
N LEU A 23 7.78 4.14 -4.81
CA LEU A 23 8.11 3.22 -5.89
C LEU A 23 9.25 3.74 -6.77
N LYS A 24 9.24 5.05 -7.11
CA LYS A 24 10.34 5.68 -7.83
C LYS A 24 11.65 5.57 -7.04
N ARG A 25 11.62 5.94 -5.76
CA ARG A 25 12.78 5.88 -4.86
C ARG A 25 13.34 4.46 -4.74
N PHE A 26 12.47 3.45 -4.66
CA PHE A 26 12.86 2.04 -4.68
C PHE A 26 13.56 1.67 -5.99
N LYS A 27 12.97 2.01 -7.14
CA LYS A 27 13.57 1.73 -8.45
C LYS A 27 14.94 2.39 -8.61
N ASP A 28 15.06 3.66 -8.23
CA ASP A 28 16.27 4.44 -8.42
C ASP A 28 17.42 3.99 -7.48
N LYS A 29 17.11 3.66 -6.23
CA LYS A 29 18.12 3.45 -5.19
C LYS A 29 18.29 2.00 -4.75
N TYR A 30 17.27 1.16 -4.84
CA TYR A 30 17.24 -0.15 -4.18
C TYR A 30 17.26 -1.33 -5.14
N SER A 31 16.71 -1.18 -6.35
CA SER A 31 16.47 -2.29 -7.30
C SER A 31 17.72 -3.10 -7.67
N LYS A 32 18.92 -2.53 -7.56
CA LYS A 32 20.19 -3.21 -7.83
C LYS A 32 20.68 -4.12 -6.69
N PHE A 33 20.15 -3.96 -5.48
CA PHE A 33 20.56 -4.69 -4.29
C PHE A 33 19.66 -5.90 -4.00
N ASN A 34 20.10 -6.76 -3.08
CA ASN A 34 19.34 -7.92 -2.65
C ASN A 34 18.65 -7.70 -1.31
N SER A 35 19.17 -6.79 -0.47
CA SER A 35 18.57 -6.44 0.80
C SER A 35 18.99 -5.06 1.28
N PHE A 36 18.33 -4.57 2.30
CA PHE A 36 18.75 -3.37 3.01
C PHE A 36 18.33 -3.43 4.47
N TYR A 37 18.98 -2.62 5.29
CA TYR A 37 18.70 -2.51 6.71
C TYR A 37 19.02 -1.10 7.20
N THR A 38 18.50 -0.71 8.37
CA THR A 38 18.84 0.56 9.00
C THR A 38 20.14 0.44 9.77
N SER A 39 21.06 1.38 9.61
CA SER A 39 22.32 1.40 10.37
C SER A 39 22.06 1.31 11.89
N PRO A 40 22.83 0.52 12.65
CA PRO A 40 22.69 0.48 14.12
C PRO A 40 22.89 1.86 14.78
N ASN A 41 23.68 2.74 14.15
CA ASN A 41 23.98 4.10 14.60
C ASN A 41 23.10 5.16 13.93
N SER A 42 21.93 4.80 13.38
CA SER A 42 21.04 5.67 12.60
C SER A 42 20.32 6.77 13.40
N LYS A 43 20.85 7.20 14.55
CA LYS A 43 20.33 8.36 15.30
C LYS A 43 21.34 9.49 15.44
N ILE A 44 22.48 9.41 14.74
CA ILE A 44 23.35 10.57 14.58
C ILE A 44 22.59 11.59 13.72
N ASN A 45 22.17 12.70 14.33
CA ASN A 45 21.39 13.80 13.73
C ASN A 45 19.94 13.49 13.31
N ASN A 46 19.24 12.58 14.01
CA ASN A 46 17.82 12.23 13.75
C ASN A 46 17.51 11.67 12.34
N ASN A 47 18.53 11.26 11.57
CA ASN A 47 18.38 10.72 10.23
C ASN A 47 18.55 9.20 10.21
N ILE A 48 17.65 8.51 9.52
CA ILE A 48 17.71 7.05 9.31
C ILE A 48 18.58 6.76 8.11
N ASN A 49 19.79 6.30 8.35
CA ASN A 49 20.69 5.82 7.31
C ASN A 49 20.34 4.38 6.93
N VAL A 50 20.05 4.17 5.65
CA VAL A 50 19.73 2.84 5.11
C VAL A 50 20.96 2.29 4.40
N MET A 51 21.35 1.09 4.80
CA MET A 51 22.52 0.37 4.31
C MET A 51 22.08 -0.80 3.43
N ASN A 52 22.89 -1.16 2.43
CA ASN A 52 22.70 -2.38 1.64
C ASN A 52 23.43 -3.58 2.26
N GLU A 53 23.35 -4.75 1.62
CA GLU A 53 24.07 -5.97 2.05
C GLU A 53 25.61 -5.87 2.11
N ASN A 54 26.21 -4.81 1.58
CA ASN A 54 27.67 -4.59 1.57
C ASN A 54 28.09 -3.44 2.50
N ASP A 55 27.26 -3.13 3.49
CA ASP A 55 27.46 -2.08 4.48
C ASP A 55 27.67 -0.67 3.92
N LYS A 56 27.15 -0.39 2.71
CA LYS A 56 27.18 0.95 2.11
C LYS A 56 25.87 1.67 2.35
N ILE A 57 25.94 2.93 2.77
CA ILE A 57 24.76 3.81 2.84
C ILE A 57 24.24 4.04 1.41
N ILE A 58 22.99 3.69 1.18
CA ILE A 58 22.33 3.83 -0.12
C ILE A 58 21.22 4.88 -0.08
N ASP A 59 20.76 5.24 1.11
CA ASP A 59 19.66 6.17 1.27
C ASP A 59 19.58 6.76 2.67
N VAL A 60 18.88 7.89 2.80
CA VAL A 60 18.68 8.59 4.08
C VAL A 60 17.23 9.09 4.21
N PHE A 61 16.57 8.77 5.32
CA PHE A 61 15.25 9.29 5.66
C PHE A 61 15.35 10.26 6.83
N THR A 62 14.53 11.32 6.81
CA THR A 62 14.51 12.36 7.85
C THR A 62 13.52 12.07 8.98
N SER A 63 12.73 10.99 8.88
CA SER A 63 11.81 10.57 9.95
C SER A 63 11.42 9.09 9.86
N ASP A 64 11.22 8.48 11.03
CA ASP A 64 10.77 7.08 11.17
C ASP A 64 9.43 6.86 10.46
N ALA A 65 8.50 7.80 10.62
CA ALA A 65 7.19 7.72 9.99
C ALA A 65 7.27 7.63 8.46
N THR A 66 8.21 8.33 7.82
CA THR A 66 8.38 8.26 6.35
C THR A 66 9.02 6.95 5.93
N TYR A 67 10.01 6.48 6.68
CA TYR A 67 10.68 5.21 6.42
C TYR A 67 9.73 4.01 6.60
N ASP A 68 8.94 4.02 7.66
CA ASP A 68 7.93 3.00 7.94
C ASP A 68 6.87 2.94 6.84
N GLN A 69 6.41 4.11 6.36
CA GLN A 69 5.48 4.18 5.24
C GLN A 69 6.11 3.65 3.94
N PHE A 70 7.36 4.01 3.65
CA PHE A 70 8.09 3.48 2.51
C PHE A 70 8.16 1.94 2.56
N CYS A 71 8.58 1.37 3.68
CA CYS A 71 8.66 -0.08 3.86
C CYS A 71 7.27 -0.74 3.79
N LEU A 72 6.24 -0.11 4.36
CA LEU A 72 4.86 -0.59 4.31
C LEU A 72 4.33 -0.67 2.87
N VAL A 73 4.53 0.37 2.06
CA VAL A 73 4.11 0.41 0.66
C VAL A 73 4.79 -0.70 -0.14
N LEU A 74 6.12 -0.81 -0.01
CA LEU A 74 6.88 -1.83 -0.73
C LEU A 74 6.51 -3.25 -0.31
N THR A 75 6.27 -3.48 0.98
CA THR A 75 5.81 -4.77 1.49
C THR A 75 4.40 -5.09 0.97
N ALA A 76 3.50 -4.11 0.99
CA ALA A 76 2.13 -4.29 0.52
C ALA A 76 2.08 -4.66 -0.97
N PHE A 77 2.91 -4.02 -1.79
CA PHE A 77 2.98 -4.29 -3.23
C PHE A 77 3.81 -5.54 -3.56
N GLY A 78 4.57 -6.08 -2.60
CA GLY A 78 5.32 -7.33 -2.74
C GLY A 78 6.74 -7.16 -3.27
N TYR A 79 7.35 -5.99 -3.13
CA TYR A 79 8.76 -5.76 -3.48
C TYR A 79 9.72 -6.28 -2.41
N ILE A 80 9.34 -6.16 -1.14
CA ILE A 80 10.22 -6.47 0.00
C ILE A 80 9.52 -7.33 1.05
N LYS A 81 10.31 -8.00 1.90
CA LYS A 81 9.84 -8.65 3.13
C LYS A 81 10.86 -8.48 4.25
N ASN A 82 10.39 -8.35 5.49
CA ASN A 82 11.29 -8.34 6.65
C ASN A 82 11.71 -9.78 6.99
N VAL A 83 13.00 -9.99 7.21
CA VAL A 83 13.61 -11.24 7.65
C VAL A 83 14.64 -10.89 8.72
N ASN A 84 14.33 -11.23 9.98
CA ASN A 84 15.22 -11.02 11.13
C ASN A 84 15.76 -9.57 11.25
N GLY A 85 14.90 -8.57 11.03
CA GLY A 85 15.29 -7.16 11.11
C GLY A 85 15.84 -6.57 9.82
N ASN A 86 16.17 -7.39 8.82
CA ASN A 86 16.62 -6.95 7.50
C ASN A 86 15.49 -6.99 6.48
N TRP A 87 15.46 -6.03 5.55
CA TRP A 87 14.52 -6.04 4.44
C TRP A 87 15.13 -6.76 3.25
N LYS A 88 14.61 -7.96 2.95
CA LYS A 88 14.97 -8.70 1.74
C LYS A 88 14.15 -8.17 0.56
N ILE A 89 14.81 -7.84 -0.54
CA ILE A 89 14.16 -7.51 -1.81
C ILE A 89 13.80 -8.84 -2.49
N ILE A 90 12.50 -9.07 -2.67
CA ILE A 90 11.97 -10.30 -3.27
C ILE A 90 11.62 -10.12 -4.74
N ASN A 91 11.27 -8.90 -5.14
CA ASN A 91 11.01 -8.55 -6.52
C ASN A 91 11.66 -7.19 -6.82
N LYS A 92 12.35 -7.09 -7.95
CA LYS A 92 12.96 -5.84 -8.44
C LYS A 92 12.02 -5.07 -9.36
N GLU A 93 11.18 -5.82 -10.07
CA GLU A 93 10.12 -5.33 -10.94
C GLU A 93 8.88 -6.21 -10.76
N LEU A 94 7.71 -5.62 -10.94
CA LEU A 94 6.42 -6.30 -10.85
C LEU A 94 5.49 -5.72 -11.91
N SER A 95 4.74 -6.56 -12.59
CA SER A 95 3.65 -6.14 -13.45
C SER A 95 2.45 -5.67 -12.63
N THR A 96 1.56 -4.89 -13.24
CA THR A 96 0.30 -4.42 -12.62
C THR A 96 -0.53 -5.59 -12.08
N LYS A 97 -0.55 -6.72 -12.80
CA LYS A 97 -1.25 -7.95 -12.39
C LYS A 97 -0.61 -8.60 -11.16
N GLN A 98 0.73 -8.68 -11.10
CA GLN A 98 1.42 -9.21 -9.92
C GLN A 98 1.22 -8.33 -8.69
N ILE A 99 1.22 -7.00 -8.86
CA ILE A 99 0.88 -6.07 -7.76
C ILE A 99 -0.57 -6.31 -7.29
N ALA A 100 -1.51 -6.53 -8.22
CA ALA A 100 -2.88 -6.88 -7.86
C ALA A 100 -2.93 -8.17 -7.05
N ASP A 101 -2.25 -9.25 -7.48
CA ASP A 101 -2.16 -10.49 -6.72
C ASP A 101 -1.63 -10.26 -5.29
N ASN A 102 -0.59 -9.45 -5.15
CA ASN A 102 -0.06 -9.08 -3.84
C ASN A 102 -1.09 -8.30 -3.00
N ILE A 103 -1.79 -7.32 -3.57
CA ILE A 103 -2.82 -6.53 -2.88
C ILE A 103 -3.96 -7.41 -2.37
N PHE A 104 -4.40 -8.40 -3.14
CA PHE A 104 -5.48 -9.30 -2.73
C PHE A 104 -5.02 -10.47 -1.84
N SER A 105 -3.72 -10.62 -1.59
CA SER A 105 -3.19 -11.67 -0.72
C SER A 105 -3.33 -11.34 0.78
N LYS A 106 -3.59 -12.38 1.59
CA LYS A 106 -3.61 -12.27 3.05
C LYS A 106 -2.21 -11.96 3.58
N SER A 107 -2.12 -11.10 4.60
CA SER A 107 -0.89 -10.83 5.34
C SER A 107 -1.13 -11.01 6.84
N LEU A 108 -0.18 -11.63 7.53
CA LEU A 108 -0.15 -11.69 8.99
C LEU A 108 0.12 -10.30 9.62
N ASN A 109 0.68 -9.37 8.84
CA ASN A 109 0.88 -7.99 9.28
C ASN A 109 -0.39 -7.18 9.04
N LYS A 110 -1.10 -6.85 10.12
CA LYS A 110 -2.35 -6.07 10.08
C LYS A 110 -2.20 -4.73 9.36
N ASN A 111 -1.05 -4.06 9.46
CA ASN A 111 -0.83 -2.78 8.77
C ASN A 111 -0.75 -2.97 7.25
N VAL A 112 -0.10 -4.04 6.80
CA VAL A 112 -0.02 -4.41 5.37
C VAL A 112 -1.42 -4.74 4.85
N SER A 113 -2.20 -5.55 5.57
CA SER A 113 -3.57 -5.90 5.18
C SER A 113 -4.47 -4.67 5.08
N ILE A 114 -4.44 -3.77 6.08
CA ILE A 114 -5.21 -2.52 6.04
C ILE A 114 -4.76 -1.62 4.87
N TYR A 115 -3.45 -1.52 4.59
CA TYR A 115 -2.95 -0.75 3.46
C TYR A 115 -3.47 -1.31 2.13
N ARG A 116 -3.40 -2.63 1.94
CA ARG A 116 -3.90 -3.31 0.74
C ARG A 116 -5.39 -3.08 0.54
N GLN A 117 -6.18 -3.18 1.62
CA GLN A 117 -7.60 -2.81 1.61
C GLN A 117 -7.83 -1.37 1.18
N SER A 118 -7.01 -0.41 1.63
CA SER A 118 -7.10 0.97 1.15
C SER A 118 -6.95 1.03 -0.36
N LYS A 119 -6.03 0.26 -0.96
CA LYS A 119 -5.81 0.24 -2.41
C LYS A 119 -7.00 -0.35 -3.17
N ILE A 120 -7.65 -1.37 -2.62
CA ILE A 120 -8.90 -1.92 -3.16
C ILE A 120 -10.01 -0.86 -3.13
N ILE A 121 -10.17 -0.15 -2.01
CA ILE A 121 -11.17 0.90 -1.87
C ILE A 121 -10.90 2.06 -2.82
N THR A 122 -9.65 2.53 -2.92
CA THR A 122 -9.29 3.62 -3.84
C THR A 122 -9.37 3.21 -5.31
N LEU A 123 -9.19 1.93 -5.64
CA LEU A 123 -9.47 1.40 -6.97
C LEU A 123 -10.96 1.55 -7.32
N LEU A 124 -11.86 1.19 -6.40
CA LEU A 124 -13.30 1.35 -6.62
C LEU A 124 -13.74 2.81 -6.72
N VAL A 125 -13.05 3.70 -6.01
CA VAL A 125 -13.21 5.15 -6.19
C VAL A 125 -12.74 5.59 -7.58
N ASN A 126 -11.59 5.10 -8.03
CA ASN A 126 -11.03 5.42 -9.35
C ASN A 126 -11.89 4.88 -10.50
N LEU A 127 -12.57 3.75 -10.30
CA LEU A 127 -13.57 3.19 -11.21
C LEU A 127 -14.95 3.87 -11.12
N ASN A 128 -15.10 4.89 -10.26
CA ASN A 128 -16.35 5.59 -10.00
C ASN A 128 -17.50 4.71 -9.45
N ILE A 129 -17.19 3.50 -8.96
CA ILE A 129 -18.13 2.60 -8.27
C ILE A 129 -18.48 3.18 -6.89
N ILE A 130 -17.46 3.71 -6.18
CA ILE A 130 -17.64 4.53 -4.98
C ILE A 130 -17.43 5.99 -5.39
N ASN A 131 -18.43 6.84 -5.19
CA ASN A 131 -18.40 8.24 -5.63
C ASN A 131 -19.14 9.17 -4.64
N GLU A 132 -19.24 10.45 -4.98
CA GLU A 132 -19.83 11.47 -4.10
C GLU A 132 -21.27 11.17 -3.68
N SER A 133 -22.06 10.48 -4.52
CA SER A 133 -23.47 10.20 -4.24
C SER A 133 -23.68 9.01 -3.33
N ASN A 134 -22.74 8.05 -3.29
CA ASN A 134 -22.93 6.78 -2.59
C ASN A 134 -21.87 6.46 -1.52
N TYR A 135 -20.77 7.22 -1.38
CA TYR A 135 -19.66 6.82 -0.50
C TYR A 135 -20.05 6.64 0.98
N GLN A 136 -21.05 7.37 1.47
CA GLN A 136 -21.53 7.25 2.85
C GLN A 136 -22.19 5.89 3.13
N ASP A 137 -22.76 5.26 2.10
CA ASP A 137 -23.44 3.97 2.21
C ASP A 137 -22.50 2.83 2.62
N PHE A 138 -21.24 2.93 2.22
CA PHE A 138 -20.18 1.97 2.53
C PHE A 138 -19.75 2.05 4.00
N LYS A 139 -20.10 3.12 4.73
CA LYS A 139 -19.76 3.31 6.16
C LYS A 139 -18.30 3.02 6.49
N LEU A 140 -17.38 3.35 5.56
CA LEU A 140 -15.95 3.07 5.64
C LEU A 140 -15.35 3.62 6.95
N LYS A 141 -14.36 2.93 7.50
CA LYS A 141 -13.73 3.30 8.78
C LYS A 141 -12.27 3.67 8.58
N GLY A 142 -11.92 4.92 8.87
CA GLY A 142 -10.52 5.33 8.88
C GLY A 142 -9.79 4.68 10.06
N LYS A 143 -8.57 4.22 9.84
CA LYS A 143 -7.72 3.62 10.90
C LYS A 143 -7.52 4.58 12.07
N ARG A 144 -7.39 5.89 11.80
CA ARG A 144 -7.12 6.95 12.79
C ARG A 144 -8.26 7.97 12.92
N THR A 145 -9.21 7.98 12.00
CA THR A 145 -10.30 8.96 11.97
C THR A 145 -11.64 8.27 11.75
N ASN A 146 -12.68 8.76 12.41
CA ASN A 146 -14.03 8.23 12.23
C ASN A 146 -14.69 8.74 10.93
N GLN A 147 -14.20 9.86 10.38
CA GLN A 147 -14.73 10.44 9.15
C GLN A 147 -13.83 10.16 7.95
N VAL A 148 -14.45 9.65 6.90
CA VAL A 148 -13.86 9.39 5.59
C VAL A 148 -14.42 10.42 4.63
N LYS A 149 -13.55 11.21 4.02
CA LYS A 149 -13.97 12.14 2.96
C LYS A 149 -13.53 11.56 1.63
N ILE A 150 -14.47 11.39 0.70
CA ILE A 150 -14.21 10.85 -0.64
C ILE A 150 -13.13 11.63 -1.40
N LYS A 151 -13.03 12.95 -1.22
CA LYS A 151 -11.90 13.75 -1.74
C LYS A 151 -10.52 13.26 -1.28
N ASN A 152 -10.41 12.75 -0.05
CA ASN A 152 -9.16 12.20 0.48
C ASN A 152 -8.87 10.84 -0.17
N LEU A 153 -9.90 10.00 -0.36
CA LEU A 153 -9.75 8.72 -1.08
C LEU A 153 -9.27 8.93 -2.52
N LYS A 154 -9.82 9.92 -3.23
CA LYS A 154 -9.37 10.31 -4.58
C LYS A 154 -7.91 10.76 -4.60
N ALA A 155 -7.47 11.50 -3.58
CA ALA A 155 -6.07 11.92 -3.45
C ALA A 155 -5.10 10.75 -3.17
N GLU A 156 -5.60 9.61 -2.70
CA GLU A 156 -4.81 8.42 -2.37
C GLU A 156 -4.68 7.40 -3.50
N VAL A 157 -5.31 7.65 -4.65
CA VAL A 157 -5.18 6.83 -5.86
C VAL A 157 -3.72 6.82 -6.32
N SER A 158 -3.09 5.64 -6.26
CA SER A 158 -1.69 5.47 -6.67
C SER A 158 -1.57 5.22 -8.18
N PRO A 159 -0.34 5.18 -8.73
CA PRO A 159 -0.13 4.77 -10.12
C PRO A 159 -0.74 3.41 -10.43
N TRP A 160 -0.67 2.44 -9.50
CA TRP A 160 -1.22 1.10 -9.74
C TRP A 160 -2.72 1.10 -10.05
N GLU A 161 -3.55 1.82 -9.27
CA GLU A 161 -4.98 1.92 -9.54
C GLU A 161 -5.27 2.57 -10.88
N LYS A 162 -4.44 3.54 -11.29
CA LYS A 162 -4.57 4.19 -12.61
C LYS A 162 -4.23 3.20 -13.71
N ASP A 163 -3.15 2.44 -13.57
CA ASP A 163 -2.71 1.44 -14.54
C ASP A 163 -3.75 0.31 -14.68
N VAL A 164 -4.39 -0.12 -13.58
CA VAL A 164 -5.51 -1.08 -13.64
C VAL A 164 -6.67 -0.51 -14.44
N CYS A 165 -7.04 0.76 -14.23
CA CYS A 165 -8.18 1.37 -14.92
C CYS A 165 -7.96 1.63 -16.42
N LEU A 166 -6.74 1.43 -16.93
CA LEU A 166 -6.43 1.53 -18.37
C LEU A 166 -6.70 0.22 -19.13
N ASP A 167 -6.98 -0.87 -18.44
CA ASP A 167 -7.11 -2.22 -19.02
C ASP A 167 -8.37 -2.93 -18.50
N ALA A 168 -9.31 -3.19 -19.41
CA ALA A 168 -10.59 -3.83 -19.09
C ALA A 168 -10.44 -5.26 -18.52
N GLU A 169 -9.41 -6.00 -18.93
CA GLU A 169 -9.14 -7.34 -18.39
C GLU A 169 -8.67 -7.23 -16.94
N LEU A 170 -7.79 -6.27 -16.63
CA LEU A 170 -7.32 -6.03 -15.27
C LEU A 170 -8.42 -5.50 -14.35
N ILE A 171 -9.32 -4.65 -14.86
CA ILE A 171 -10.52 -4.21 -14.12
C ILE A 171 -11.35 -5.43 -13.74
N THR A 172 -11.71 -6.26 -14.72
CA THR A 172 -12.53 -7.47 -14.51
C THR A 172 -11.86 -8.42 -13.53
N TYR A 173 -10.55 -8.61 -13.67
CA TYR A 173 -9.75 -9.45 -12.79
C TYR A 173 -9.78 -8.96 -11.32
N CYS A 174 -9.59 -7.66 -11.10
CA CYS A 174 -9.64 -7.09 -9.76
C CYS A 174 -11.04 -7.17 -9.14
N LEU A 175 -12.09 -6.86 -9.92
CA LEU A 175 -13.47 -6.93 -9.43
C LEU A 175 -13.85 -8.35 -8.97
N LYS A 176 -13.48 -9.39 -9.74
CA LYS A 176 -13.68 -10.80 -9.33
C LYS A 176 -12.95 -11.17 -8.05
N LYS A 177 -11.76 -10.60 -7.80
CA LYS A 177 -11.03 -10.83 -6.54
C LYS A 177 -11.72 -10.16 -5.35
N ILE A 178 -12.31 -8.98 -5.54
CA ILE A 178 -13.04 -8.26 -4.49
C ILE A 178 -14.23 -9.09 -3.99
N GLU A 179 -14.94 -9.77 -4.89
CA GLU A 179 -16.12 -10.60 -4.54
C GLU A 179 -15.82 -11.66 -3.46
N ASN A 180 -14.57 -12.13 -3.39
CA ASN A 180 -14.12 -13.17 -2.46
C ASN A 180 -13.16 -12.64 -1.39
N TYR A 181 -12.93 -11.31 -1.34
CA TYR A 181 -11.96 -10.73 -0.42
C TYR A 181 -12.56 -10.52 0.98
N GLU A 182 -11.89 -11.04 1.99
CA GLU A 182 -12.30 -10.91 3.39
C GLU A 182 -11.78 -9.60 3.98
N PHE A 183 -12.62 -8.56 3.99
CA PHE A 183 -12.26 -7.25 4.54
C PHE A 183 -12.23 -7.26 6.07
N ILE A 184 -11.15 -6.72 6.65
CA ILE A 184 -11.04 -6.38 8.06
C ILE A 184 -12.01 -5.24 8.37
N LYS A 185 -12.91 -5.49 9.32
CA LYS A 185 -13.90 -4.52 9.83
C LYS A 185 -13.51 -4.09 11.25
N LYS A 186 -13.91 -2.88 11.66
CA LYS A 186 -13.78 -2.46 13.07
C LYS A 186 -14.94 -3.10 13.82
N GLU A 187 -14.65 -3.82 14.90
CA GLU A 187 -15.68 -4.29 15.82
C GLU A 187 -16.45 -3.08 16.36
N LYS A 188 -17.75 -3.29 16.60
CA LYS A 188 -18.67 -2.23 17.04
C LYS A 188 -18.33 -1.73 18.43
#